data_AF-A0A957Z4B9-F1
#
_entry.id   AF-A0A957Z4B9-F1
#
_cell.length_a   1.000
_cell.length_b   1.000
_cell.length_c   1.000
_cell.angle_alpha   90.00
_cell.angle_beta   90.00
_cell.angle_gamma   90.00
#
_symmetry.space_group_name_H-M   'P 1'
#
loop_
_entity.id
_entity.type
_entity.pdbx_description
1 polymer ?
#
loop_
_entity_poly.entity_id
_entity_poly.type
_entity_poly.pdbx_seq_one_letter_code
_entity_poly.pdbx_strand_id
1 'polypeptide(L)'
;AAKRDIVAHLHVPPDRVHVVHHGPNQEGSVTVTAADRDRVRERYQLPERFFLYLGGFDVRKNMGRLLRGYARYLQVGGDPGVKLVLAGALPEQDSAFFPDPRRLAAEAGCAGHVHFCGWVDEADKPAIYALATAFVFPSEYEGFGMMVLEAMQAGAPVVTSGE
;
A
#
# COMPACT_ATOMS: atom_id res chain seq x y z
N ALA A 1 5.76 17.92 -5.07
CA ALA A 1 4.52 18.31 -5.78
C ALA A 1 3.79 19.46 -5.07
N ALA A 2 3.32 19.28 -3.83
CA ALA A 2 2.44 20.21 -3.11
C ALA A 2 2.75 21.72 -3.21
N LYS A 3 4.00 22.18 -2.99
CA LYS A 3 4.33 23.62 -3.13
C LYS A 3 4.04 24.15 -4.54
N ARG A 4 4.35 23.37 -5.59
CA ARG A 4 4.06 23.76 -6.98
C ARG A 4 2.56 23.86 -7.20
N ASP A 5 1.81 22.87 -6.72
CA ASP A 5 0.35 22.81 -6.86
C ASP A 5 -0.33 23.99 -6.14
N ILE A 6 0.12 24.33 -4.93
CA ILE A 6 -0.38 25.49 -4.15
C ILE A 6 -0.15 26.79 -4.94
N VAL A 7 1.05 27.00 -5.48
CA VAL A 7 1.35 28.20 -6.27
C VAL A 7 0.49 28.24 -7.55
N ALA A 8 0.38 27.12 -8.25
CA ALA A 8 -0.31 27.04 -9.54
C ALA A 8 -1.84 27.16 -9.43
N HIS A 9 -2.45 26.54 -8.41
CA HIS A 9 -3.91 26.47 -8.30
C HIS A 9 -4.49 27.53 -7.35
N LEU A 10 -3.76 27.89 -6.29
CA LEU A 10 -4.24 28.85 -5.28
C LEU A 10 -3.63 30.24 -5.47
N HIS A 11 -2.72 30.42 -6.43
CA HIS A 11 -2.07 31.70 -6.75
C HIS A 11 -1.38 32.36 -5.54
N VAL A 12 -0.92 31.55 -4.58
CA VAL A 12 -0.18 32.03 -3.41
C VAL A 12 1.25 32.38 -3.84
N PRO A 13 1.79 33.56 -3.47
CA PRO A 13 3.17 33.93 -3.75
C PRO A 13 4.17 32.85 -3.28
N PRO A 14 5.14 32.39 -4.10
CA PRO A 14 6.03 31.28 -3.77
C PRO A 14 6.91 31.48 -2.53
N ASP A 15 7.18 32.73 -2.18
CA ASP A 15 7.91 33.19 -0.99
C ASP A 15 7.09 33.03 0.30
N ARG A 16 5.77 32.93 0.20
CA ARG A 16 4.86 32.63 1.32
C ARG A 16 4.60 31.13 1.52
N VAL A 17 5.20 30.27 0.70
CA VAL A 17 5.02 28.80 0.78
C VAL A 17 6.33 28.14 1.23
N HIS A 18 6.31 27.56 2.43
CA HIS A 18 7.43 26.82 3.00
C HIS A 18 7.13 25.32 3.02
N VAL A 19 8.09 24.50 2.59
CA VAL A 19 7.95 23.04 2.62
C VAL A 19 8.51 22.52 3.94
N VAL A 20 7.65 21.92 4.76
CA VAL A 20 8.05 21.18 5.97
C VAL A 20 7.98 19.69 5.63
N HIS A 21 9.12 19.00 5.66
CA HIS A 21 9.18 17.58 5.33
C HIS A 21 8.67 16.75 6.52
N HIS A 22 7.81 15.77 6.24
CA HIS A 22 7.39 14.82 7.26
C HIS A 22 8.53 13.84 7.57
N GLY A 23 8.69 13.52 8.85
CA GLY A 23 9.47 12.37 9.29
C GLY A 23 8.56 11.14 9.43
N PRO A 24 9.13 9.92 9.42
CA PRO A 24 8.36 8.72 9.72
C PRO A 24 7.75 8.80 11.13
N ASN A 25 6.59 8.18 11.34
CA ASN A 25 5.98 8.12 12.67
C ASN A 25 6.94 7.42 13.65
N GLN A 26 7.16 7.99 14.84
CA GLN A 26 8.11 7.42 15.81
C GLN A 26 7.64 6.06 16.35
N GLU A 27 6.33 5.80 16.30
CA GLU A 27 5.73 4.50 16.62
C GLU A 27 6.20 3.38 15.67
N GLY A 28 6.66 3.71 14.45
CA GLY A 28 7.26 2.75 13.52
C GLY A 28 8.70 2.33 13.89
N SER A 29 9.31 2.97 14.89
CA SER A 29 10.64 2.61 15.41
C SER A 29 10.60 1.46 16.43
N VAL A 30 9.43 0.86 16.66
CA VAL A 30 9.27 -0.29 17.55
C VAL A 30 10.01 -1.48 16.97
N THR A 31 10.87 -2.10 17.80
CA THR A 31 11.54 -3.35 17.43
C THR A 31 10.51 -4.46 17.32
N VAL A 32 10.21 -4.89 16.09
CA VAL A 32 9.27 -5.98 15.83
C VAL A 32 9.91 -7.31 16.26
N THR A 33 9.35 -7.94 17.28
CA THR A 33 9.80 -9.25 17.77
C THR A 33 9.27 -10.39 16.91
N ALA A 34 9.77 -11.61 17.13
CA ALA A 34 9.20 -12.80 16.48
C ALA A 34 7.74 -13.04 16.92
N ALA A 35 7.42 -12.81 18.20
CA ALA A 35 6.06 -12.95 18.72
C ALA A 35 5.08 -11.95 18.08
N ASP A 36 5.52 -10.71 17.80
CA ASP A 36 4.70 -9.73 17.08
C ASP A 36 4.39 -10.19 15.67
N ARG A 37 5.40 -10.73 14.97
CA ARG A 37 5.26 -11.29 13.62
C ARG A 37 4.26 -12.46 13.60
N ASP A 38 4.39 -13.40 14.54
CA ASP A 38 3.51 -14.56 14.61
C ASP A 38 2.07 -14.16 14.93
N ARG A 39 1.88 -13.28 15.92
CA ARG A 39 0.57 -12.73 16.30
C ARG A 39 -0.12 -12.04 15.11
N VAL A 40 0.60 -11.18 14.38
CA VAL A 40 0.04 -10.46 13.23
C VAL A 40 -0.25 -11.40 12.06
N ARG A 41 0.65 -12.35 11.80
CA ARG A 41 0.42 -13.39 10.78
C ARG A 41 -0.83 -14.21 11.06
N GLU A 42 -1.03 -14.63 12.31
CA GLU A 42 -2.23 -15.36 12.73
C GLU A 42 -3.49 -14.48 12.66
N ARG A 43 -3.44 -13.30 13.26
CA ARG A 43 -4.58 -12.36 13.33
C ARG A 43 -5.17 -12.03 11.97
N TYR A 44 -4.31 -11.77 10.99
CA TYR A 44 -4.71 -11.39 9.63
C TYR A 44 -4.67 -12.54 8.63
N GLN A 45 -4.43 -13.77 9.12
CA GLN A 45 -4.34 -14.99 8.30
C GLN A 45 -3.38 -14.83 7.12
N LEU A 46 -2.22 -14.22 7.36
CA LEU A 46 -1.30 -13.82 6.29
C LEU A 46 -0.60 -15.04 5.67
N PRO A 47 -0.55 -15.11 4.33
CA PRO A 47 0.22 -16.13 3.63
C PRO A 47 1.71 -16.02 3.94
N GLU A 48 2.45 -17.12 3.80
CA GLU A 48 3.88 -17.19 4.16
C GLU A 48 4.72 -16.07 3.53
N ARG A 49 4.58 -15.88 2.22
CA ARG A 49 5.24 -14.84 1.43
C ARG A 49 4.19 -14.02 0.68
N PHE A 50 4.35 -12.70 0.69
CA PHE A 50 3.42 -11.80 0.03
C PHE A 50 4.00 -10.45 -0.34
N PHE A 51 3.49 -9.88 -1.42
CA PHE A 51 3.51 -8.44 -1.65
C PHE A 51 2.38 -7.80 -0.86
N LEU A 52 2.66 -6.66 -0.24
CA LEU A 52 1.69 -5.93 0.58
C LEU A 52 1.27 -4.65 -0.13
N TYR A 53 -0.03 -4.41 -0.20
CA TYR A 53 -0.63 -3.10 -0.36
C TYR A 53 -1.35 -2.74 0.94
N LEU A 54 -1.21 -1.49 1.40
CA LEU A 54 -1.89 -0.98 2.59
C LEU A 54 -2.44 0.42 2.31
N GLY A 55 -3.76 0.58 2.40
CA GLY A 55 -4.42 1.87 2.19
C GLY A 55 -5.90 1.75 1.81
N GLY A 56 -6.50 2.89 1.48
CA GLY A 56 -7.87 2.94 0.92
C GLY A 56 -7.94 2.37 -0.50
N PHE A 57 -9.13 2.33 -1.11
CA PHE A 57 -9.33 1.80 -2.46
C PHE A 57 -9.92 2.85 -3.42
N ASP A 58 -9.66 4.13 -3.17
CA ASP A 58 -10.08 5.18 -4.09
C ASP A 58 -9.24 5.16 -5.38
N VAL A 59 -9.78 5.74 -6.45
CA VAL A 59 -9.21 5.72 -7.80
C VAL A 59 -7.75 6.16 -7.85
N ARG A 60 -7.32 7.10 -6.98
CA ARG A 60 -5.94 7.61 -6.95
C ARG A 60 -4.93 6.55 -6.52
N LYS A 61 -5.37 5.51 -5.81
CA LYS A 61 -4.52 4.39 -5.36
C LYS A 61 -4.15 3.43 -6.49
N ASN A 62 -4.79 3.59 -7.64
CA ASN A 62 -4.47 2.88 -8.88
C ASN A 62 -4.50 1.34 -8.74
N MET A 63 -5.53 0.86 -8.05
CA MET A 63 -5.71 -0.57 -7.77
C MET A 63 -5.75 -1.42 -9.06
N GLY A 64 -6.29 -0.87 -10.15
CA GLY A 64 -6.27 -1.54 -11.46
C GLY A 64 -4.84 -1.79 -11.97
N ARG A 65 -3.90 -0.84 -11.80
CA ARG A 65 -2.50 -1.03 -12.19
C ARG A 65 -1.80 -2.05 -11.30
N LEU A 66 -2.06 -2.03 -9.99
CA LEU A 66 -1.56 -3.03 -9.05
C LEU A 66 -1.94 -4.44 -9.49
N LEU A 67 -3.24 -4.68 -9.70
CA LEU A 67 -3.79 -6.00 -9.99
C LEU A 67 -3.36 -6.52 -11.37
N ARG A 68 -3.35 -5.66 -12.39
CA ARG A 68 -2.81 -6.03 -13.71
C ARG A 68 -1.31 -6.31 -13.66
N GLY A 69 -0.55 -5.53 -12.89
CA GLY A 69 0.88 -5.74 -12.68
C GLY A 69 1.16 -7.08 -12.00
N TYR A 70 0.38 -7.42 -10.97
CA TYR A 70 0.48 -8.70 -10.29
C TYR A 70 0.06 -9.89 -11.18
N ALA A 71 -1.02 -9.76 -11.94
CA ALA A 71 -1.40 -10.76 -12.95
C ALA A 71 -0.28 -10.97 -13.99
N ARG A 72 0.35 -9.88 -14.44
CA ARG A 72 1.50 -9.94 -15.35
C ARG A 72 2.69 -10.63 -14.72
N TYR A 73 3.00 -10.37 -13.44
CA TYR A 73 4.03 -11.06 -12.67
C TYR A 73 3.83 -12.58 -12.71
N LEU A 74 2.60 -13.07 -12.47
CA LEU A 74 2.29 -14.49 -12.56
C LEU A 74 2.50 -15.03 -13.98
N GLN A 75 2.06 -14.28 -15.00
CA GLN A 75 2.18 -14.69 -16.41
C GLN A 75 3.63 -14.75 -16.93
N VAL A 76 4.56 -13.97 -16.37
CA VAL A 76 5.99 -14.02 -16.76
C VAL A 76 6.79 -15.08 -16.03
N GLY A 77 6.15 -15.95 -15.24
CA GLY A 77 6.84 -16.95 -14.43
C GLY A 77 7.27 -16.46 -13.06
N GLY A 78 6.63 -15.41 -12.54
CA GLY A 78 6.73 -15.06 -11.13
C GLY A 78 6.24 -16.21 -10.24
N ASP A 79 6.81 -16.30 -9.03
CA ASP A 79 6.47 -17.33 -8.06
C ASP A 79 5.00 -17.19 -7.58
N PRO A 80 4.11 -18.15 -7.88
CA PRO A 80 2.71 -18.12 -7.48
C PRO A 80 2.48 -18.31 -5.98
N GLY A 81 3.52 -18.74 -5.25
CA GLY A 81 3.56 -18.82 -3.79
C GLY A 81 3.72 -17.47 -3.10
N VAL A 82 4.14 -16.42 -3.82
CA VAL A 82 4.12 -15.04 -3.32
C VAL A 82 2.75 -14.42 -3.63
N LYS A 83 1.88 -14.37 -2.63
CA LYS A 83 0.51 -13.84 -2.75
C LYS A 83 0.49 -12.31 -2.80
N LEU A 84 -0.63 -11.72 -3.18
CA LEU A 84 -0.87 -10.28 -3.04
C LEU A 84 -1.82 -10.03 -1.87
N VAL A 85 -1.33 -9.43 -0.79
CA VAL A 85 -2.16 -9.01 0.35
C VAL A 85 -2.63 -7.58 0.14
N LEU A 86 -3.94 -7.38 0.16
CA LEU A 86 -4.58 -6.06 0.13
C LEU A 86 -5.15 -5.75 1.51
N ALA A 87 -4.47 -4.86 2.23
CA ALA A 87 -4.85 -4.37 3.56
C ALA A 87 -5.59 -3.03 3.46
N GLY A 88 -6.79 -2.98 4.04
CA GLY A 88 -7.67 -1.82 4.03
C GLY A 88 -9.13 -2.22 4.10
N ALA A 89 -9.98 -1.26 4.50
CA ALA A 89 -11.43 -1.45 4.44
C ALA A 89 -11.89 -1.51 2.98
N LEU A 90 -12.53 -2.61 2.58
CA LEU A 90 -13.12 -2.74 1.26
C LEU A 90 -14.23 -1.69 1.06
N PRO A 91 -14.39 -1.16 -0.17
CA PRO A 91 -15.48 -0.23 -0.44
C PRO A 91 -16.83 -0.94 -0.27
N GLU A 92 -17.80 -0.23 0.33
CA GLU A 92 -19.18 -0.74 0.48
C GLU A 92 -19.90 -0.86 -0.87
N GLN A 93 -19.56 0.02 -1.80
CA GLN A 93 -20.16 0.10 -3.13
C GLN A 93 -19.06 0.20 -4.19
N ASP A 94 -19.19 -0.62 -5.24
CA ASP A 94 -18.34 -0.52 -6.42
C ASP A 94 -18.74 0.71 -7.25
N SER A 95 -17.82 1.65 -7.39
CA SER A 95 -18.07 2.92 -8.08
C SER A 95 -16.84 3.37 -8.88
N ALA A 96 -17.02 4.35 -9.75
CA ALA A 96 -15.90 4.92 -10.51
C ALA A 96 -14.81 5.51 -9.60
N PHE A 97 -15.19 6.07 -8.44
CA PHE A 97 -14.24 6.66 -7.50
C PHE A 97 -13.70 5.65 -6.48
N PHE A 98 -14.49 4.65 -6.10
CA PHE A 98 -14.09 3.55 -5.23
C PHE A 98 -14.34 2.21 -5.94
N PRO A 99 -13.49 1.84 -6.92
CA PRO A 99 -13.67 0.58 -7.63
C PRO A 99 -13.43 -0.60 -6.68
N ASP A 100 -14.30 -1.60 -6.73
CA ASP A 100 -14.15 -2.79 -5.89
C ASP A 100 -12.92 -3.61 -6.32
N PRO A 101 -11.89 -3.76 -5.46
CA PRO A 101 -10.68 -4.51 -5.80
C PRO A 101 -10.95 -5.99 -6.08
N ARG A 102 -12.05 -6.57 -5.57
CA ARG A 102 -12.43 -7.96 -5.84
C ARG A 102 -12.85 -8.15 -7.29
N ARG A 103 -13.68 -7.24 -7.82
CA ARG A 103 -14.05 -7.23 -9.24
C ARG A 103 -12.81 -7.04 -10.11
N LEU A 104 -11.98 -6.05 -9.80
CA LEU A 104 -10.75 -5.79 -10.55
C LEU A 104 -9.79 -7.00 -10.55
N ALA A 105 -9.70 -7.74 -9.44
CA ALA A 105 -8.86 -8.92 -9.34
C ALA A 105 -9.39 -10.08 -10.19
N ALA A 106 -10.72 -10.23 -10.26
CA ALA A 106 -11.37 -11.21 -11.13
C ALA A 106 -11.17 -10.86 -12.62
N GLU A 107 -11.36 -9.60 -12.99
CA GLU A 107 -11.11 -9.09 -14.36
C GLU A 107 -9.65 -9.27 -14.78
N ALA A 108 -8.70 -9.06 -13.87
CA ALA A 108 -7.28 -9.29 -14.11
C ALA A 108 -6.90 -10.79 -14.13
N GLY A 109 -7.80 -11.69 -13.76
CA GLY A 109 -7.55 -13.14 -13.71
C GLY A 109 -6.63 -13.58 -12.58
N CYS A 110 -6.50 -12.80 -11.51
CA CYS A 110 -5.58 -13.10 -10.39
C CYS A 110 -6.28 -13.29 -9.02
N ALA A 111 -7.62 -13.28 -8.98
CA ALA A 111 -8.40 -13.35 -7.73
C ALA A 111 -7.99 -14.49 -6.78
N GLY A 112 -7.66 -15.69 -7.30
CA GLY A 112 -7.21 -16.83 -6.49
C GLY A 112 -5.83 -16.66 -5.81
N HIS A 113 -5.15 -15.56 -6.08
CA HIS A 113 -3.84 -15.21 -5.52
C HIS A 113 -3.88 -13.94 -4.66
N VAL A 114 -5.05 -13.32 -4.50
CA VAL A 114 -5.23 -12.11 -3.68
C VAL A 114 -5.81 -12.47 -2.32
N HIS A 115 -5.19 -11.98 -1.26
CA HIS A 115 -5.67 -12.09 0.13
C HIS A 115 -6.16 -10.74 0.62
N PHE A 116 -7.45 -10.63 0.93
CA PHE A 116 -8.04 -9.43 1.51
C PHE A 116 -8.06 -9.57 3.03
N CYS A 117 -7.11 -8.95 3.73
CA CYS A 117 -7.00 -9.09 5.19
C CYS A 117 -7.83 -8.07 5.96
N GLY A 118 -8.48 -7.13 5.28
CA GLY A 118 -9.30 -6.09 5.89
C GLY A 118 -8.48 -5.01 6.58
N TRP A 119 -9.09 -4.34 7.55
CA TRP A 119 -8.47 -3.26 8.31
C TRP A 119 -7.30 -3.78 9.16
N VAL A 120 -6.18 -3.06 9.15
CA VAL A 120 -4.99 -3.35 9.98
C VAL A 120 -4.85 -2.26 11.04
N ASP A 121 -4.69 -2.68 12.28
CA ASP A 121 -4.52 -1.75 13.40
C ASP A 121 -3.16 -1.07 13.34
N GLU A 122 -3.08 0.18 13.81
CA GLU A 122 -1.83 0.95 13.85
C GLU A 122 -0.69 0.19 14.55
N ALA A 123 -1.00 -0.47 15.67
CA ALA A 123 -0.04 -1.27 16.44
C ALA A 123 0.51 -2.49 15.67
N ASP A 124 -0.21 -2.95 14.64
CA ASP A 124 0.16 -4.12 13.85
C ASP A 124 0.88 -3.75 12.55
N LYS A 125 0.84 -2.47 12.15
CA LYS A 125 1.49 -1.99 10.92
C LYS A 125 3.01 -2.26 10.89
N PRO A 126 3.80 -2.01 11.95
CA PRO A 126 5.23 -2.30 11.90
C PRO A 126 5.52 -3.77 11.57
N ALA A 127 4.74 -4.69 12.15
CA ALA A 127 4.91 -6.12 11.92
C ALA A 127 4.44 -6.56 10.53
N ILE A 128 3.30 -6.05 10.02
CA ILE A 128 2.84 -6.43 8.68
C ILE A 128 3.78 -5.94 7.59
N TYR A 129 4.37 -4.74 7.75
CA TYR A 129 5.40 -4.26 6.83
C TYR A 129 6.66 -5.13 6.91
N ALA A 130 7.15 -5.44 8.12
CA ALA A 130 8.33 -6.28 8.30
C ALA A 130 8.16 -7.72 7.77
N LEU A 131 6.92 -8.20 7.67
CA LEU A 131 6.58 -9.51 7.08
C LEU A 131 6.48 -9.48 5.55
N ALA A 132 6.30 -8.31 4.94
CA ALA A 132 6.09 -8.19 3.51
C ALA A 132 7.38 -8.47 2.72
N THR A 133 7.27 -9.24 1.64
CA THR A 133 8.36 -9.44 0.67
C THR A 133 8.69 -8.13 -0.05
N ALA A 134 7.66 -7.34 -0.37
CA ALA A 134 7.78 -5.96 -0.77
C ALA A 134 6.46 -5.23 -0.48
N PHE A 135 6.54 -3.95 -0.15
CA PHE A 135 5.42 -3.04 -0.11
C PHE A 135 5.22 -2.40 -1.49
N VAL A 136 4.03 -2.56 -2.07
CA VAL A 136 3.70 -2.07 -3.41
C VAL A 136 2.65 -0.97 -3.28
N PHE A 137 3.01 0.24 -3.69
CA PHE A 137 2.21 1.43 -3.50
C PHE A 137 2.15 2.27 -4.79
N PRO A 138 1.26 1.91 -5.75
CA PRO A 138 1.24 2.51 -7.08
C PRO A 138 0.36 3.76 -7.17
N SER A 139 0.12 4.46 -6.05
CA SER A 139 -0.73 5.66 -6.01
C SER A 139 -0.25 6.72 -7.01
N GLU A 140 -1.18 7.31 -7.75
CA GLU A 140 -0.88 8.35 -8.75
C GLU A 140 -0.81 9.74 -8.13
N TYR A 141 -1.51 9.96 -7.01
CA TYR A 141 -1.50 11.24 -6.32
C TYR A 141 -1.59 11.07 -4.81
N GLU A 142 -0.57 11.58 -4.12
CA GLU A 142 -0.46 11.55 -2.67
C GLU A 142 0.04 12.89 -2.14
N GLY A 143 -0.23 13.15 -0.86
CA GLY A 143 0.40 14.26 -0.15
C GLY A 143 1.90 14.01 0.00
N PHE A 144 2.28 13.32 1.10
CA PHE A 144 3.68 12.96 1.34
C PHE A 144 3.98 11.47 1.08
N GLY A 145 2.98 10.59 1.24
CA GLY A 145 3.19 9.15 1.12
C GLY A 145 3.76 8.51 2.39
N MET A 146 3.17 8.80 3.55
CA MET A 146 3.63 8.29 4.86
C MET A 146 3.80 6.77 4.91
N MET A 147 2.92 6.02 4.25
CA MET A 147 2.96 4.55 4.19
C MET A 147 4.26 4.03 3.55
N VAL A 148 4.83 4.77 2.59
CA VAL A 148 6.13 4.43 2.00
C VAL A 148 7.25 4.58 3.02
N LEU A 149 7.24 5.68 3.79
CA LEU A 149 8.23 5.89 4.85
C LEU A 149 8.11 4.85 5.96
N GLU A 150 6.88 4.51 6.38
CA GLU A 150 6.63 3.47 7.39
C GLU A 150 7.13 2.11 6.92
N ALA A 151 6.85 1.74 5.67
CA ALA A 151 7.34 0.50 5.07
C ALA A 151 8.88 0.46 5.03
N MET A 152 9.51 1.55 4.60
CA MET A 152 10.98 1.68 4.59
C MET A 152 11.56 1.59 6.00
N GLN A 153 10.94 2.22 6.99
CA GLN A 153 11.37 2.17 8.39
C GLN A 153 11.28 0.76 8.97
N ALA A 154 10.26 0.00 8.59
CA ALA A 154 10.11 -1.41 8.95
C ALA A 154 11.04 -2.35 8.16
N GLY A 155 11.86 -1.83 7.24
CA GLY A 155 12.81 -2.59 6.43
C GLY A 155 12.21 -3.28 5.20
N ALA A 156 10.96 -2.98 4.85
CA ALA A 156 10.31 -3.54 3.67
C ALA A 156 10.86 -2.88 2.39
N PRO A 157 11.27 -3.67 1.38
CA PRO A 157 11.51 -3.13 0.04
C PRO A 157 10.25 -2.45 -0.50
N VAL A 158 10.37 -1.31 -1.16
CA VAL A 158 9.23 -0.55 -1.68
C VAL A 158 9.24 -0.50 -3.21
N VAL A 159 8.08 -0.74 -3.81
CA VAL A 159 7.79 -0.51 -5.23
C VAL A 159 6.71 0.57 -5.31
N THR A 160 7.05 1.72 -5.89
CA THR A 160 6.09 2.80 -6.15
C THR A 160 5.82 2.96 -7.64
N SER A 161 4.77 3.70 -7.98
CA SER A 161 4.73 4.40 -9.27
C SER A 161 5.98 5.28 -9.39
N GLY A 162 6.77 5.07 -10.45
CA GLY A 162 7.66 6.13 -10.94
C GLY A 162 6.78 7.21 -11.58
N GLU A 163 7.14 8.47 -11.37
CA GLU A 163 6.38 9.66 -11.81
C GLU A 163 5.64 9.50 -13.15
#